data_AF-A0A8S3U7G8-F1
#
_entry.id   AF-A0A8S3U7G8-F1
#
_cell.length_a   1.000
_cell.length_b   1.000
_cell.length_c   1.000
_cell.angle_alpha   90.00
_cell.angle_beta   90.00
_cell.angle_gamma   90.00
#
_symmetry.space_group_name_H-M   'P 1'
#
loop_
_entity.id
_entity.type
_entity.pdbx_description
1 polymer ?
#
loop_
_entity_poly.entity_id
_entity_poly.type
_entity_poly.pdbx_seq_one_letter_code
_entity_poly.pdbx_strand_id
1 'polypeptide(L)'
;MEGCFICKLSINDGRATVTLREKGARNINEFSKLRNDTKVAKSGDVVHQDCRRDYTNAKSVKQKELDYKTTENRVLRSQEQFNYRDNCLFCGQFADVKDKRKGTDVFPVRTKDFQSNIEKICRERNDEWATHVLTRIVFVHDLHAADAVYHQRCSVNFRTGKSIPSGTPKQSKNKTGRPQHQQAQAAFQKTVEYLLQNEDEQLTVIESVEKMKD
;
A
#
# COMPACT_ATOMS: atom_id res chain seq x y z
N MET A 1 -26.18 44.64 8.64
CA MET A 1 -26.53 43.23 8.87
C MET A 1 -25.47 42.67 9.81
N GLU A 2 -25.79 42.59 11.10
CA GLU A 2 -24.82 42.17 12.11
C GLU A 2 -24.66 40.65 12.04
N GLY A 3 -23.49 40.20 11.64
CA GLY A 3 -23.17 38.79 11.43
C GLY A 3 -21.92 38.41 12.23
N CYS A 4 -21.86 37.16 12.67
CA CYS A 4 -20.71 36.63 13.37
C CYS A 4 -19.47 36.71 12.48
N PHE A 5 -18.41 37.35 12.96
CA PHE A 5 -17.19 37.55 12.18
C PHE A 5 -16.53 36.23 11.73
N ILE A 6 -16.69 35.15 12.49
CA ILE A 6 -16.07 33.84 12.24
C ILE A 6 -16.89 32.99 11.25
N CYS A 7 -18.17 32.77 11.52
CA CYS A 7 -19.02 31.88 10.69
C CYS A 7 -19.86 32.64 9.64
N LYS A 8 -19.85 33.97 9.65
CA LYS A 8 -20.63 34.86 8.76
C LYS A 8 -22.15 34.68 8.82
N LEU A 9 -22.67 33.90 9.78
CA LEU A 9 -24.09 33.74 10.04
C LEU A 9 -24.64 34.89 10.88
N SER A 10 -25.95 35.09 10.84
CA SER A 10 -26.66 36.09 11.66
C SER A 10 -26.36 35.90 13.15
N ILE A 11 -26.20 37.01 13.88
CA ILE A 11 -26.01 36.99 15.34
C ILE A 11 -27.33 36.86 16.12
N ASN A 12 -28.46 36.99 15.44
CA ASN A 12 -29.80 36.89 16.02
C ASN A 12 -30.37 35.47 15.93
N ASP A 13 -29.51 34.46 15.84
CA ASP A 13 -29.88 33.05 15.67
C ASP A 13 -30.13 32.32 17.01
N GLY A 14 -30.23 33.07 18.11
CA GLY A 14 -30.41 32.56 19.46
C GLY A 14 -29.13 32.05 20.13
N ARG A 15 -27.96 32.15 19.48
CA ARG A 15 -26.68 31.76 20.09
C ARG A 15 -26.09 32.91 20.91
N ALA A 16 -25.34 32.56 21.95
CA ALA A 16 -24.66 33.55 22.77
C ALA A 16 -23.57 34.28 21.95
N THR A 17 -23.63 35.60 21.92
CA THR A 17 -22.71 36.47 21.17
C THR A 17 -21.78 37.23 22.13
N VAL A 18 -20.59 37.59 21.64
CA VAL A 18 -19.59 38.40 22.36
C VAL A 18 -18.94 39.37 21.39
N THR A 19 -18.82 40.63 21.82
CA THR A 19 -18.03 41.65 21.12
C THR A 19 -16.55 41.50 21.48
N LEU A 20 -15.71 41.42 20.45
CA LEU A 20 -14.27 41.24 20.60
C LEU A 20 -13.61 42.51 21.12
N ARG A 21 -12.94 42.39 22.26
CA ARG A 21 -11.96 43.38 22.74
C ARG A 21 -10.62 43.20 22.02
N GLU A 22 -9.71 44.16 22.16
CA GLU A 22 -8.40 44.15 21.49
C GLU A 22 -7.63 42.82 21.67
N LYS A 23 -7.58 42.29 22.90
CA LYS A 23 -6.97 40.98 23.20
C LYS A 23 -7.68 39.81 22.49
N GLY A 24 -9.01 39.90 22.36
CA GLY A 24 -9.82 38.88 21.66
C GLY A 24 -9.57 38.87 20.16
N ALA A 25 -9.47 40.05 19.54
CA ALA A 25 -9.14 40.20 18.13
C ALA A 25 -7.71 39.72 17.82
N ARG A 26 -6.73 40.10 18.67
CA ARG A 26 -5.33 39.65 18.52
C ARG A 26 -5.20 38.13 18.55
N ASN A 27 -5.87 37.47 19.51
CA ASN A 27 -5.86 36.01 19.62
C ASN A 27 -6.45 35.34 18.37
N ILE A 28 -7.58 35.85 17.84
CA ILE A 28 -8.17 35.30 16.61
C ILE A 28 -7.24 35.47 15.41
N ASN A 29 -6.54 36.60 15.30
CA ASN A 29 -5.57 36.84 14.23
C ASN A 29 -4.36 35.92 14.31
N GLU A 30 -3.85 35.64 15.51
CA GLU A 30 -2.79 34.66 15.74
C GLU A 30 -3.23 33.25 15.32
N PHE A 31 -4.44 32.83 15.69
CA PHE A 31 -5.01 31.56 15.25
C PHE A 31 -5.33 31.51 13.75
N SER A 32 -5.66 32.65 13.13
CA SER A 32 -5.81 32.74 11.67
C SER A 32 -4.48 32.50 10.96
N LYS A 33 -3.38 33.08 11.46
CA LYS A 33 -2.02 32.83 10.95
C LYS A 33 -1.64 31.36 11.13
N LEU A 34 -1.87 30.78 12.31
CA LEU A 34 -1.60 29.36 12.59
C LEU A 34 -2.38 28.40 11.66
N ARG A 35 -3.56 28.80 11.18
CA ARG A 35 -4.38 27.99 10.27
C ARG A 35 -4.21 28.36 8.79
N ASN A 36 -3.31 29.28 8.44
CA ASN A 36 -3.16 29.85 7.09
C ASN A 36 -4.48 30.37 6.50
N ASP A 37 -5.30 30.99 7.35
CA ASP A 37 -6.57 31.61 6.98
C ASP A 37 -6.39 33.13 6.79
N THR A 38 -7.25 33.74 5.98
CA THR A 38 -7.15 35.17 5.60
C THR A 38 -8.00 36.09 6.49
N LYS A 39 -8.41 35.62 7.67
CA LYS A 39 -9.29 36.37 8.58
C LYS A 39 -8.49 37.39 9.39
N VAL A 40 -8.96 38.64 9.37
CA VAL A 40 -8.39 39.75 10.14
C VAL A 40 -9.48 40.39 11.01
N ALA A 41 -9.58 39.95 12.26
CA ALA A 41 -10.49 40.47 13.26
C ALA A 41 -10.00 41.81 13.82
N LYS A 42 -10.95 42.72 14.11
CA LYS A 42 -10.72 44.02 14.75
C LYS A 42 -11.49 44.11 16.08
N SER A 43 -11.05 45.00 16.95
CA SER A 43 -11.80 45.34 18.16
C SER A 43 -13.16 45.93 17.79
N GLY A 44 -14.24 45.41 18.37
CA GLY A 44 -15.62 45.79 18.03
C GLY A 44 -16.37 44.76 17.19
N ASP A 45 -15.68 43.78 16.60
CA ASP A 45 -16.32 42.70 15.85
C ASP A 45 -17.14 41.77 16.77
N VAL A 46 -18.31 41.33 16.33
CA VAL A 46 -19.18 40.42 17.09
C VAL A 46 -18.98 38.97 16.61
N VAL A 47 -18.85 38.04 17.56
CA VAL A 47 -18.73 36.60 17.28
C VAL A 47 -19.63 35.80 18.20
N HIS A 48 -20.07 34.63 17.76
CA HIS A 48 -20.65 33.64 18.67
C HIS A 48 -19.58 33.13 19.64
N GLN A 49 -19.97 32.92 20.90
CA GLN A 49 -19.09 32.39 21.94
C GLN A 49 -18.52 31.02 21.54
N ASP A 50 -19.36 30.15 20.99
CA ASP A 50 -18.95 28.83 20.53
C ASP A 50 -18.00 28.91 19.35
N CYS A 51 -18.30 29.75 18.35
CA CYS A 51 -17.40 29.97 17.23
C CYS A 51 -16.02 30.47 17.68
N ARG A 52 -15.96 31.36 18.68
CA ARG A 52 -14.69 31.81 19.25
C ARG A 52 -13.97 30.67 19.96
N ARG A 53 -14.66 29.90 20.80
CA ARG A 53 -14.07 28.78 21.54
C ARG A 53 -13.47 27.74 20.57
N ASP A 54 -14.22 27.36 19.56
CA ASP A 54 -13.79 26.32 18.60
C ASP A 54 -12.66 26.83 17.71
N TYR A 55 -12.74 28.09 17.26
CA TYR A 55 -11.69 28.70 16.47
C TYR A 55 -10.41 28.92 17.28
N THR A 56 -10.47 29.29 18.55
CA THR A 56 -9.25 29.47 19.37
C THR A 56 -8.79 28.21 20.09
N ASN A 57 -9.35 27.03 19.76
CA ASN A 57 -8.97 25.78 20.39
C ASN A 57 -7.60 25.30 19.88
N ALA A 58 -6.59 25.28 20.76
CA ALA A 58 -5.24 24.82 20.43
C ALA A 58 -5.17 23.33 20.05
N LYS A 59 -6.09 22.48 20.53
CA LYS A 59 -6.13 21.05 20.17
C LYS A 59 -6.46 20.84 18.70
N SER A 60 -7.34 21.66 18.12
CA SER A 60 -7.69 21.57 16.70
C SER A 60 -6.61 22.14 15.76
N VAL A 61 -5.64 22.90 16.29
CA VAL A 61 -4.46 23.36 15.54
C VAL A 61 -3.39 22.28 15.49
N LYS A 62 -3.06 21.64 16.62
CA LYS A 62 -2.06 20.56 16.69
C LYS A 62 -2.44 19.32 15.86
N GLN A 63 -3.74 19.07 15.70
CA GLN A 63 -4.22 17.94 14.90
C GLN A 63 -3.89 18.10 13.40
N LYS A 64 -3.95 19.34 12.86
CA LYS A 64 -3.57 19.63 11.48
C LYS A 64 -2.06 19.51 11.19
N GLU A 65 -1.19 19.80 12.15
CA GLU A 65 0.28 19.62 11.99
C GLU A 65 0.67 18.12 11.92
N LEU A 66 -0.07 17.25 12.60
CA LEU A 66 0.11 15.79 12.54
C LEU A 66 -0.45 15.19 11.23
N ASP A 67 -1.55 15.74 10.71
CA ASP A 67 -2.16 15.32 9.45
C ASP A 67 -1.27 15.65 8.22
N TYR A 68 -0.41 16.68 8.29
CA TYR A 68 0.55 16.98 7.22
C TYR A 68 1.71 15.97 7.15
N LYS A 69 2.02 15.27 8.25
CA LYS A 69 3.07 14.23 8.29
C LYS A 69 2.53 12.80 8.09
N THR A 70 1.21 12.61 8.16
CA THR A 70 0.59 11.30 8.02
C THR A 70 -0.66 11.44 7.17
N THR A 71 -0.48 11.42 5.85
CA THR A 71 -1.59 11.18 4.92
C THR A 71 -2.03 9.72 5.01
N GLU A 72 -2.59 9.34 6.14
CA GLU A 72 -3.55 8.25 6.22
C GLU A 72 -4.85 8.88 6.66
N ASN A 73 -5.65 9.29 5.66
CA ASN A 73 -7.05 9.63 5.85
C ASN A 73 -7.67 8.51 6.69
N ARG A 74 -8.14 8.81 7.91
CA ARG A 74 -8.99 7.87 8.62
C ARG A 74 -10.33 7.86 7.92
N VAL A 75 -10.44 6.93 6.99
CA VAL A 75 -11.63 6.68 6.20
C VAL A 75 -12.68 6.03 7.11
N LEU A 76 -13.92 6.55 7.10
CA LEU A 76 -15.03 5.89 7.79
C LEU A 76 -15.20 4.47 7.20
N ARG A 77 -15.65 3.48 7.98
CA ARG A 77 -15.87 2.10 7.48
C ARG A 77 -16.78 2.04 6.22
N SER A 78 -17.61 3.06 5.99
CA SER A 78 -18.46 3.22 4.80
C SER A 78 -17.76 3.84 3.58
N GLN A 79 -16.54 4.34 3.73
CA GLN A 79 -15.77 5.03 2.67
C GLN A 79 -14.54 4.23 2.20
N GLU A 80 -14.13 3.15 2.88
CA GLU A 80 -13.05 2.27 2.41
C GLU A 80 -13.57 1.29 1.35
N GLN A 81 -14.01 1.80 0.21
CA GLN A 81 -14.25 0.93 -0.94
C GLN A 81 -12.90 0.51 -1.52
N PHE A 82 -12.71 -0.80 -1.63
CA PHE A 82 -11.58 -1.37 -2.32
C PHE A 82 -11.57 -0.88 -3.78
N ASN A 83 -10.54 -0.13 -4.16
CA ASN A 83 -10.40 0.34 -5.54
C ASN A 83 -9.76 -0.76 -6.39
N TYR A 84 -10.57 -1.44 -7.20
CA TYR A 84 -10.11 -2.54 -8.06
C TYR A 84 -9.13 -2.10 -9.15
N ARG A 85 -9.23 -0.86 -9.63
CA ARG A 85 -8.35 -0.32 -10.68
C ARG A 85 -6.96 0.03 -10.17
N ASP A 86 -6.88 0.50 -8.93
CA ASP A 86 -5.64 1.05 -8.37
C ASP A 86 -5.02 0.16 -7.28
N ASN A 87 -5.76 -0.77 -6.69
CA ASN A 87 -5.25 -1.69 -5.67
C ASN A 87 -5.18 -3.12 -6.18
N CYS A 88 -4.10 -3.81 -5.86
CA CYS A 88 -3.91 -5.21 -6.21
C CYS A 88 -4.93 -6.11 -5.51
N LEU A 89 -5.67 -6.89 -6.29
CA LEU A 89 -6.69 -7.83 -5.80
C LEU A 89 -6.18 -8.75 -4.67
N PHE A 90 -4.91 -9.18 -4.74
CA PHE A 90 -4.35 -10.16 -3.80
C PHE A 90 -3.83 -9.54 -2.50
N CYS A 91 -2.95 -8.53 -2.57
CA CYS A 91 -2.34 -7.95 -1.37
C CYS A 91 -3.06 -6.69 -0.86
N GLY A 92 -3.92 -6.09 -1.69
CA GLY A 92 -4.65 -4.86 -1.39
C GLY A 92 -3.82 -3.57 -1.38
N GLN A 93 -2.55 -3.67 -1.72
CA GLN A 93 -1.65 -2.52 -1.86
C GLN A 93 -1.81 -1.89 -3.25
N PHE A 94 -1.45 -0.61 -3.34
CA PHE A 94 -1.46 0.15 -4.59
C PHE A 94 -0.68 -0.58 -5.70
N ALA A 95 -1.25 -0.59 -6.89
CA ALA A 95 -0.77 -1.26 -8.08
C ALA A 95 -0.69 -0.24 -9.20
N ASP A 96 0.36 0.59 -9.16
CA ASP A 96 0.56 1.64 -10.16
C ASP A 96 0.83 1.03 -11.55
N VAL A 97 -0.11 1.21 -12.47
CA VAL A 97 0.04 0.83 -13.88
C VAL A 97 0.93 1.83 -14.63
N LYS A 98 1.13 3.05 -14.09
CA LYS A 98 1.79 4.17 -14.76
C LYS A 98 3.25 4.38 -14.35
N ASP A 99 3.73 3.75 -13.28
CA ASP A 99 5.13 3.88 -12.87
C ASP A 99 6.02 3.04 -13.81
N LYS A 100 6.51 3.67 -14.88
CA LYS A 100 7.47 3.12 -15.88
C LYS A 100 8.83 2.75 -15.30
N ARG A 101 8.98 2.70 -13.97
CA ARG A 101 10.17 2.12 -13.34
C ARG A 101 10.18 0.63 -13.69
N LYS A 102 11.26 0.20 -14.35
CA LYS A 102 11.57 -1.19 -14.67
C LYS A 102 11.15 -2.12 -13.51
N GLY A 103 10.07 -2.89 -13.69
CA GLY A 103 9.70 -3.99 -12.78
C GLY A 103 8.35 -3.92 -12.07
N THR A 104 7.48 -2.95 -12.36
CA THR A 104 6.11 -2.96 -11.80
C THR A 104 5.23 -3.95 -12.58
N ASP A 105 5.29 -5.23 -12.20
CA ASP A 105 4.55 -6.35 -12.79
C ASP A 105 3.04 -6.29 -12.48
N VAL A 106 2.34 -5.22 -12.88
CA VAL A 106 0.88 -5.09 -12.66
C VAL A 106 0.12 -5.53 -13.90
N PHE A 107 -0.82 -6.45 -13.72
CA PHE A 107 -1.63 -7.03 -14.79
C PHE A 107 -3.11 -6.79 -14.54
N PRO A 108 -3.90 -6.42 -15.57
CA PRO A 108 -5.34 -6.36 -15.46
C PRO A 108 -5.96 -7.77 -15.53
N VAL A 109 -7.10 -7.94 -14.89
CA VAL A 109 -7.98 -9.10 -15.08
C VAL A 109 -8.65 -8.98 -16.44
N ARG A 110 -8.49 -10.00 -17.30
CA ARG A 110 -8.97 -9.98 -18.70
C ARG A 110 -10.12 -10.95 -18.98
N THR A 111 -10.35 -11.92 -18.11
CA THR A 111 -11.28 -13.02 -18.37
C THR A 111 -12.18 -13.25 -17.16
N LYS A 112 -13.44 -13.65 -17.44
CA LYS A 112 -14.39 -14.03 -16.39
C LYS A 112 -13.96 -15.29 -15.65
N ASP A 113 -13.34 -16.23 -16.36
CA ASP A 113 -12.81 -17.46 -15.77
C ASP A 113 -11.71 -17.22 -14.72
N PHE A 114 -11.07 -16.04 -14.75
CA PHE A 114 -10.11 -15.67 -13.72
C PHE A 114 -10.76 -15.70 -12.34
N GLN A 115 -11.97 -15.17 -12.20
CA GLN A 115 -12.69 -15.10 -10.94
C GLN A 115 -12.96 -16.49 -10.38
N SER A 116 -13.62 -17.36 -11.15
CA SER A 116 -13.94 -18.73 -10.74
C SER A 116 -12.69 -19.54 -10.36
N ASN A 117 -11.59 -19.35 -11.09
CA ASN A 117 -10.32 -20.00 -10.78
C ASN A 117 -9.72 -19.52 -9.43
N ILE A 118 -9.71 -18.22 -9.17
CA ILE A 118 -9.20 -17.69 -7.90
C ILE A 118 -10.11 -18.08 -6.74
N GLU A 119 -11.43 -18.06 -6.91
CA GLU A 119 -12.38 -18.53 -5.89
C GLU A 119 -12.13 -19.98 -5.49
N LYS A 120 -11.87 -20.87 -6.46
CA LYS A 120 -11.51 -22.27 -6.20
C LYS A 120 -10.23 -22.36 -5.35
N ILE A 121 -9.20 -21.61 -5.71
CA ILE A 121 -7.92 -21.58 -4.97
C ILE A 121 -8.12 -21.03 -3.56
N CYS A 122 -8.99 -20.02 -3.36
CA CYS A 122 -9.32 -19.53 -2.03
C CYS A 122 -9.90 -20.66 -1.15
N ARG A 123 -10.81 -21.47 -1.70
CA ARG A 123 -11.42 -22.61 -0.99
C ARG A 123 -10.42 -23.72 -0.69
N GLU A 124 -9.49 -23.99 -1.61
CA GLU A 124 -8.44 -25.01 -1.44
C GLU A 124 -7.39 -24.59 -0.39
N ARG A 125 -6.99 -23.31 -0.40
CA ARG A 125 -5.97 -22.78 0.51
C ARG A 125 -6.52 -22.55 1.93
N ASN A 126 -7.76 -22.07 2.04
CA ASN A 126 -8.52 -21.88 3.29
C ASN A 126 -7.73 -21.20 4.44
N ASP A 127 -6.99 -20.14 4.12
CA ASP A 127 -6.22 -19.36 5.08
C ASP A 127 -6.72 -17.91 5.18
N GLU A 128 -6.07 -17.11 6.05
CA GLU A 128 -6.41 -15.70 6.22
C GLU A 128 -6.25 -14.90 4.91
N TRP A 129 -5.21 -15.20 4.11
CA TRP A 129 -5.01 -14.52 2.83
C TRP A 129 -6.13 -14.84 1.85
N ALA A 130 -6.51 -16.11 1.71
CA ALA A 130 -7.64 -16.54 0.90
C ALA A 130 -8.95 -15.90 1.33
N THR A 131 -9.18 -15.76 2.65
CA THR A 131 -10.38 -15.11 3.20
C THR A 131 -10.47 -13.65 2.76
N HIS A 132 -9.37 -12.90 2.84
CA HIS A 132 -9.34 -11.51 2.37
C HIS A 132 -9.56 -11.38 0.86
N VAL A 133 -8.92 -12.24 0.06
CA VAL A 133 -9.10 -12.24 -1.40
C VAL A 133 -10.53 -12.61 -1.78
N LEU A 134 -11.09 -13.64 -1.15
CA LEU A 134 -12.47 -14.07 -1.38
C LEU A 134 -13.47 -12.95 -1.03
N THR A 135 -13.25 -12.26 0.09
CA THR A 135 -14.09 -11.11 0.48
C THR A 135 -14.11 -10.06 -0.63
N ARG A 136 -12.94 -9.67 -1.15
CA ARG A 136 -12.85 -8.70 -2.26
C ARG A 136 -13.54 -9.19 -3.53
N ILE A 137 -13.52 -10.48 -3.81
CA ILE A 137 -14.20 -11.06 -4.99
C ILE A 137 -15.71 -11.07 -4.78
N VAL A 138 -16.22 -11.45 -3.61
CA VAL A 138 -17.66 -11.53 -3.33
C VAL A 138 -18.35 -10.17 -3.43
N PHE A 139 -17.66 -9.09 -3.08
CA PHE A 139 -18.21 -7.73 -3.18
C PHE A 139 -18.28 -7.19 -4.62
N VAL A 140 -17.71 -7.88 -5.61
CA VAL A 140 -17.73 -7.45 -7.02
C VAL A 140 -18.37 -8.51 -7.91
N HIS A 141 -19.34 -8.10 -8.72
CA HIS A 141 -20.04 -9.04 -9.61
C HIS A 141 -19.15 -9.57 -10.74
N ASP A 142 -18.26 -8.74 -11.27
CA ASP A 142 -17.36 -9.10 -12.36
C ASP A 142 -16.04 -8.32 -12.23
N LEU A 143 -14.95 -9.04 -11.94
CA LEU A 143 -13.61 -8.45 -11.80
C LEU A 143 -13.10 -7.79 -13.08
N HIS A 144 -13.44 -8.34 -14.25
CA HIS A 144 -13.02 -7.79 -15.53
C HIS A 144 -13.75 -6.46 -15.80
N ALA A 145 -15.06 -6.41 -15.53
CA ALA A 145 -15.85 -5.19 -15.68
C ALA A 145 -15.46 -4.09 -14.68
N ALA A 146 -14.93 -4.46 -13.51
CA ALA A 146 -14.42 -3.53 -12.50
C ALA A 146 -12.98 -3.03 -12.78
N ASP A 147 -12.41 -3.33 -13.95
CA ASP A 147 -11.01 -3.03 -14.31
C ASP A 147 -10.00 -3.51 -13.25
N ALA A 148 -10.24 -4.68 -12.64
CA ALA A 148 -9.42 -5.14 -11.54
C ALA A 148 -7.96 -5.39 -11.94
N VAL A 149 -7.01 -4.98 -11.09
CA VAL A 149 -5.57 -5.18 -11.31
C VAL A 149 -4.91 -6.02 -10.22
N TYR A 150 -3.75 -6.59 -10.53
CA TYR A 150 -2.95 -7.34 -9.56
C TYR A 150 -1.46 -7.34 -9.88
N HIS A 151 -0.61 -7.48 -8.86
CA HIS A 151 0.81 -7.77 -9.08
C HIS A 151 1.00 -9.23 -9.50
N GLN A 152 1.79 -9.48 -10.54
CA GLN A 152 2.11 -10.83 -11.04
C GLN A 152 2.70 -11.70 -9.92
N ARG A 153 3.63 -11.14 -9.14
CA ARG A 153 4.23 -11.84 -8.00
C ARG A 153 3.21 -12.26 -6.95
N CYS A 154 2.21 -11.40 -6.68
CA CYS A 154 1.14 -11.74 -5.75
C CYS A 154 0.28 -12.88 -6.29
N SER A 155 -0.08 -12.85 -7.58
CA SER A 155 -0.83 -13.93 -8.23
C SER A 155 -0.06 -15.27 -8.19
N VAL A 156 1.22 -15.26 -8.56
CA VAL A 156 2.05 -16.48 -8.54
C VAL A 156 2.19 -17.03 -7.12
N ASN A 157 2.48 -16.18 -6.13
CA ASN A 157 2.60 -16.63 -4.74
C ASN A 157 1.28 -17.20 -4.21
N PHE A 158 0.16 -16.55 -4.51
CA PHE A 158 -1.17 -16.98 -4.08
C PHE A 158 -1.49 -18.37 -4.64
N ARG A 159 -1.28 -18.58 -5.95
CA ARG A 159 -1.54 -19.87 -6.63
C ARG A 159 -0.60 -20.99 -6.20
N THR A 160 0.60 -20.66 -5.71
CA THR A 160 1.61 -21.63 -5.29
C THR A 160 1.62 -21.88 -3.78
N GLY A 161 0.65 -21.35 -3.04
CA GLY A 161 0.51 -21.56 -1.59
C GLY A 161 1.56 -20.82 -0.75
N LYS A 162 2.33 -19.91 -1.34
CA LYS A 162 3.31 -19.07 -0.61
C LYS A 162 2.58 -17.95 0.15
N SER A 163 3.29 -17.22 1.01
CA SER A 163 2.74 -16.06 1.72
C SER A 163 2.74 -14.79 0.85
N ILE A 164 1.98 -13.78 1.29
CA ILE A 164 1.95 -12.44 0.69
C ILE A 164 3.39 -11.93 0.54
N PRO A 165 3.82 -11.47 -0.66
CA PRO A 165 5.10 -10.81 -0.80
C PRO A 165 5.15 -9.60 0.13
N SER A 166 5.92 -9.69 1.24
CA SER A 166 6.17 -8.57 2.13
C SER A 166 6.64 -7.38 1.28
N GLY A 167 5.92 -6.26 1.35
CA GLY A 167 6.19 -5.01 0.66
C GLY A 167 7.47 -4.34 1.16
N THR A 168 8.61 -4.98 0.92
CA THR A 168 9.93 -4.39 0.80
C THR A 168 10.70 -5.33 -0.11
N PRO A 169 11.42 -4.85 -1.12
CA PRO A 169 12.40 -5.67 -1.81
C PRO A 169 13.53 -5.95 -0.81
N LYS A 170 13.32 -6.88 0.12
CA LYS A 170 14.45 -7.65 0.66
C LYS A 170 15.04 -8.29 -0.57
N GLN A 171 16.21 -7.81 -0.98
CA GLN A 171 17.09 -8.51 -1.89
C GLN A 171 17.26 -9.90 -1.30
N SER A 172 16.41 -10.84 -1.70
CA SER A 172 16.58 -12.21 -1.29
C SER A 172 17.86 -12.61 -1.99
N LYS A 173 18.94 -12.77 -1.23
CA LYS A 173 20.12 -13.53 -1.64
C LYS A 173 19.78 -15.01 -1.85
N ASN A 174 18.55 -15.31 -2.29
CA ASN A 174 18.18 -16.63 -2.75
C ASN A 174 18.97 -16.79 -4.03
N LYS A 175 20.03 -17.60 -3.94
CA LYS A 175 20.77 -18.08 -5.11
C LYS A 175 19.74 -18.65 -6.07
N THR A 176 19.42 -17.90 -7.12
CA THR A 176 18.62 -18.35 -8.23
C THR A 176 19.41 -19.44 -8.94
N GLY A 177 18.89 -20.66 -8.95
CA GLY A 177 19.53 -21.82 -9.58
C GLY A 177 18.91 -23.14 -9.14
N ARG A 178 19.12 -24.18 -9.95
CA ARG A 178 18.81 -25.57 -9.58
C ARG A 178 19.60 -25.93 -8.32
N PRO A 179 19.01 -26.62 -7.33
CA PRO A 179 19.77 -27.11 -6.18
C PRO A 179 21.02 -27.85 -6.66
N GLN A 180 22.20 -27.49 -6.14
CA GLN A 180 23.42 -28.26 -6.42
C GLN A 180 23.21 -29.68 -5.89
N HIS A 181 23.16 -30.65 -6.80
CA HIS A 181 23.12 -32.05 -6.42
C HIS A 181 24.51 -32.40 -5.88
N GLN A 182 24.65 -32.45 -4.55
CA GLN A 182 25.96 -32.60 -3.88
C GLN A 182 26.76 -33.79 -4.42
N GLN A 183 26.09 -34.89 -4.75
CA GLN A 183 26.71 -36.06 -5.36
C GLN A 183 27.26 -35.79 -6.77
N ALA A 184 26.56 -34.99 -7.58
CA ALA A 184 27.03 -34.65 -8.93
C ALA A 184 28.22 -33.68 -8.88
N GLN A 185 28.25 -32.81 -7.88
CA GLN A 185 29.38 -31.91 -7.65
C GLN A 185 30.63 -32.66 -7.16
N ALA A 186 30.45 -33.63 -6.25
CA ALA A 186 31.55 -34.48 -5.78
C ALA A 186 32.13 -35.36 -6.90
N ALA A 187 31.25 -35.97 -7.72
CA ALA A 187 31.68 -36.74 -8.89
C ALA A 187 32.44 -35.87 -9.89
N PHE A 188 31.93 -34.68 -10.19
CA PHE A 188 32.62 -33.72 -11.07
C PHE A 188 34.00 -33.31 -10.54
N GLN A 189 34.13 -33.02 -9.25
CA GLN A 189 35.41 -32.66 -8.64
C GLN A 189 36.43 -33.79 -8.74
N LYS A 190 36.03 -35.05 -8.46
CA LYS A 190 36.90 -36.21 -8.63
C LYS A 190 37.36 -36.40 -10.08
N THR A 191 36.46 -36.21 -11.06
CA THR A 191 36.84 -36.32 -12.47
C THR A 191 37.83 -35.23 -12.88
N VAL A 192 37.65 -33.99 -12.38
CA VAL A 192 38.62 -32.90 -12.62
C VAL A 192 39.98 -33.21 -11.99
N GLU A 193 40.01 -33.70 -10.76
CA GLU A 193 41.25 -34.12 -10.10
C GLU A 193 41.97 -35.23 -10.87
N TYR A 194 41.22 -36.23 -11.37
CA TYR A 194 41.78 -37.28 -12.22
C TYR A 194 42.41 -36.71 -13.49
N LEU A 195 41.73 -35.79 -14.18
CA LEU A 195 42.23 -35.18 -15.41
C LEU A 195 43.50 -34.35 -15.18
N LEU A 196 43.59 -33.66 -14.04
CA LEU A 196 44.79 -32.91 -13.65
C LEU A 196 45.97 -33.81 -13.24
N GLN A 197 45.70 -35.01 -12.74
CA GLN A 197 46.74 -35.98 -12.36
C GLN A 197 47.22 -36.82 -13.55
N ASN A 198 46.41 -36.92 -14.61
CA ASN A 198 46.66 -37.76 -15.78
C ASN A 198 46.58 -36.91 -17.06
N GLU A 199 47.27 -35.77 -17.10
CA GLU A 199 47.25 -34.84 -18.24
C GLU A 199 47.79 -35.46 -19.55
N ASP A 200 48.59 -36.51 -19.45
CA ASP A 200 49.15 -37.25 -20.59
C ASP A 200 48.21 -38.34 -21.13
N GLU A 201 47.09 -38.61 -20.45
CA GLU A 201 46.10 -39.59 -20.88
C GLU A 201 44.95 -38.92 -21.66
N GLN A 202 44.66 -39.44 -22.86
CA GLN A 202 43.47 -39.01 -23.60
C GLN A 202 42.28 -39.87 -23.21
N LEU A 203 41.27 -39.24 -22.61
CA LEU A 203 39.98 -39.86 -22.31
C LEU A 203 38.94 -39.49 -23.36
N THR A 204 38.19 -40.48 -23.81
CA THR A 204 36.99 -40.24 -24.61
C THR A 204 35.87 -39.68 -23.73
N VAL A 205 34.87 -39.06 -24.38
CA VAL A 205 33.69 -38.54 -23.70
C VAL A 205 32.91 -39.65 -22.98
N ILE A 206 32.92 -40.88 -23.51
CA ILE A 206 32.22 -42.02 -22.91
C ILE A 206 32.90 -42.43 -21.60
N GLU A 207 34.22 -42.61 -21.62
CA GLU A 207 35.01 -42.97 -20.42
C GLU A 207 34.95 -41.89 -19.34
N SER A 208 34.87 -40.61 -19.77
CA SER A 208 34.67 -39.49 -18.86
C SER A 208 33.31 -39.57 -18.14
N VAL A 209 32.24 -39.95 -18.86
CA VAL A 209 30.90 -40.12 -18.28
C VAL A 209 30.83 -41.34 -17.37
N GLU A 210 31.55 -42.41 -17.67
CA GLU A 210 31.66 -43.58 -16.78
C GLU A 210 32.37 -43.23 -15.48
N LYS A 211 33.48 -42.50 -15.54
CA LYS A 211 34.18 -41.98 -14.34
C LYS A 211 33.33 -41.05 -13.48
N MET A 212 32.30 -40.40 -14.02
CA MET A 212 31.37 -39.57 -13.25
C MET A 212 30.29 -40.38 -12.52
N LYS A 213 30.21 -41.70 -12.74
CA LYS A 213 29.25 -42.61 -12.08
C LYS A 213 29.82 -43.33 -10.86
N ASP A 214 31.15 -43.35 -10.71
CA ASP A 214 31.90 -43.93 -9.58
C ASP A 214 32.05 -42.95 -8.39
#